data_AF-A0A9D7RV83-F1
#
_entry.id   AF-A0A9D7RV83-F1
#
_cell.length_a   1.000
_cell.length_b   1.000
_cell.length_c   1.000
_cell.angle_alpha   90.00
_cell.angle_beta   90.00
_cell.angle_gamma   90.00
#
_symmetry.space_group_name_H-M   'P 1'
#
loop_
_entity.id
_entity.type
_entity.pdbx_description
1 polymer ?
#
loop_
_entity_poly.entity_id
_entity_poly.type
_entity_poly.pdbx_seq_one_letter_code
_entity_poly.pdbx_strand_id
1 'polypeptide(L)'
;MILCSVPARAGESGVRHFTVFLNNIPHTASGTVRPCTPLMARFEHPDTAVTRVRMRYPHNHNLFMFFPMNEEVNISLHEDYMEKGEWSLSDFIAEDESARAYGQMTLTFQPLDPLNKGLCESFPDS
;
A
#
# COMPACT_ATOMS: atom_id res chain seq x y z
N MET A 1 -17.98 45.95 -15.84
CA MET A 1 -17.38 45.39 -14.61
C MET A 1 -17.29 43.89 -14.79
N ILE A 2 -16.07 43.35 -14.87
CA ILE A 2 -15.81 41.92 -15.07
C ILE A 2 -15.82 41.28 -13.67
N LEU A 3 -16.81 40.45 -13.39
CA LEU A 3 -16.82 39.56 -12.24
C LEU A 3 -15.72 38.52 -12.44
N CYS A 4 -14.67 38.59 -11.62
CA CYS A 4 -13.70 37.51 -11.50
C CYS A 4 -14.41 36.31 -10.89
N SER A 5 -14.77 35.33 -11.70
CA SER A 5 -15.10 34.00 -11.23
C SER A 5 -13.82 33.37 -10.70
N VAL A 6 -13.61 33.46 -9.39
CA VAL A 6 -12.67 32.61 -8.68
C VAL A 6 -13.20 31.18 -8.85
N PRO A 7 -12.48 30.25 -9.50
CA PRO A 7 -12.88 28.86 -9.42
C PRO A 7 -12.75 28.48 -7.94
N ALA A 8 -13.88 28.12 -7.33
CA ALA A 8 -13.90 27.48 -6.04
C ALA A 8 -12.86 26.34 -6.08
N ARG A 9 -11.77 26.49 -5.34
CA ARG A 9 -10.92 25.35 -4.98
C ARG A 9 -11.83 24.43 -4.19
N ALA A 10 -12.36 23.42 -4.88
CA ALA A 10 -13.07 22.32 -4.28
C ALA A 10 -12.12 21.69 -3.26
N GLY A 11 -12.31 22.05 -1.99
CA GLY A 11 -11.88 21.28 -0.84
C GLY A 11 -12.74 20.04 -0.69
N GLU A 12 -12.81 19.23 -1.73
CA GLU A 12 -13.21 17.85 -1.61
C GLU A 12 -11.92 17.06 -1.44
N SER A 13 -11.74 16.54 -0.23
CA SER A 13 -10.88 15.42 0.08
C SER A 13 -11.38 14.19 -0.69
N GLY A 14 -11.33 14.24 -2.02
CA GLY A 14 -11.51 13.10 -2.90
C GLY A 14 -10.27 12.25 -2.75
N VAL A 15 -10.26 11.40 -1.73
CA VAL A 15 -9.26 10.34 -1.58
C VAL A 15 -9.37 9.50 -2.84
N ARG A 16 -8.56 9.80 -3.84
CA ARG A 16 -8.43 8.96 -5.03
C ARG A 16 -7.96 7.61 -4.49
N HIS A 17 -8.79 6.59 -4.68
CA HIS A 17 -8.64 5.31 -3.99
C HIS A 17 -7.34 4.64 -4.43
N PHE A 18 -6.30 4.75 -3.60
CA PHE A 18 -5.09 3.94 -3.73
C PHE A 18 -5.44 2.53 -3.24
N THR A 19 -5.27 1.53 -4.10
CA THR A 19 -5.55 0.14 -3.76
C THR A 19 -4.26 -0.67 -3.80
N VAL A 20 -3.95 -1.32 -2.69
CA VAL A 20 -2.90 -2.33 -2.60
C VAL A 20 -3.57 -3.69 -2.63
N PHE A 21 -3.31 -4.50 -3.65
CA PHE A 21 -3.75 -5.89 -3.69
C PHE A 21 -2.65 -6.76 -3.09
N LEU A 22 -2.93 -7.51 -2.04
CA LEU A 22 -2.04 -8.53 -1.50
C LEU A 22 -2.65 -9.91 -1.80
N ASN A 23 -1.97 -10.74 -2.59
CA ASN A 23 -2.48 -12.03 -3.09
C ASN A 23 -3.91 -11.91 -3.66
N ASN A 24 -4.16 -10.89 -4.49
CA ASN A 24 -5.46 -10.54 -5.08
C ASN A 24 -6.56 -10.07 -4.10
N ILE A 25 -6.23 -9.84 -2.82
CA ILE A 25 -7.15 -9.24 -1.85
C ILE A 25 -6.95 -7.72 -1.84
N PRO A 26 -7.98 -6.91 -2.14
CA PRO A 26 -7.85 -5.46 -2.19
C PRO A 26 -7.82 -4.84 -0.79
N HIS A 27 -6.87 -3.93 -0.57
CA HIS A 27 -6.76 -3.07 0.59
C HIS A 27 -6.81 -1.61 0.15
N THR A 28 -7.73 -0.84 0.73
CA THR A 28 -7.94 0.58 0.40
C THR A 28 -7.69 1.50 1.59
N ALA A 29 -7.34 0.94 2.74
CA ALA A 29 -7.05 1.64 3.98
C ALA A 29 -5.90 0.95 4.71
N SER A 30 -5.28 1.68 5.63
CA SER A 30 -4.34 1.10 6.59
C SER A 30 -5.00 -0.01 7.42
N GLY A 31 -4.19 -0.96 7.87
CA GLY A 31 -4.67 -1.99 8.79
C GLY A 31 -3.76 -3.20 8.88
N THR A 32 -4.32 -4.26 9.45
CA THR A 32 -3.60 -5.49 9.72
C THR A 32 -3.96 -6.58 8.71
N VAL A 33 -2.95 -7.21 8.14
CA VAL A 33 -3.09 -8.18 7.04
C VAL A 33 -2.38 -9.49 7.37
N ARG A 34 -2.97 -10.60 6.95
CA ARG A 34 -2.34 -11.93 6.97
C ARG A 34 -2.34 -12.49 5.55
N PRO A 35 -1.38 -12.06 4.72
CA PRO A 35 -1.34 -12.49 3.35
C PRO A 35 -0.70 -13.87 3.22
N CYS A 36 -0.82 -14.48 2.05
CA CYS A 36 -0.23 -15.78 1.77
C CYS A 36 1.22 -15.66 1.30
N THR A 37 1.97 -16.75 1.44
CA THR A 37 3.32 -16.89 0.86
C THR A 37 3.25 -17.76 -0.39
N PRO A 38 3.83 -17.35 -1.54
CA PRO A 38 4.57 -16.11 -1.74
C PRO A 38 3.66 -14.88 -1.70
N LEU A 39 4.19 -13.79 -1.17
CA LEU A 39 3.50 -12.52 -1.02
C LEU A 39 3.60 -11.70 -2.31
N MET A 40 2.53 -11.77 -3.09
CA MET A 40 2.39 -11.00 -4.32
C MET A 40 1.61 -9.72 -4.03
N ALA A 41 2.15 -8.60 -4.47
CA ALA A 41 1.52 -7.30 -4.38
C ALA A 41 1.22 -6.75 -5.78
N ARG A 42 0.12 -6.02 -5.92
CA ARG A 42 -0.20 -5.24 -7.11
C ARG A 42 -0.81 -3.92 -6.70
N PHE A 43 -0.39 -2.84 -7.34
CA PHE A 43 -0.76 -1.49 -6.94
C PHE A 43 -1.62 -0.83 -8.01
N GLU A 44 -2.77 -0.28 -7.62
CA GLU A 44 -3.65 0.45 -8.52
C GLU A 44 -3.98 1.83 -7.96
N HIS A 45 -4.13 2.79 -8.88
CA HIS A 45 -4.57 4.14 -8.56
C HIS A 45 -5.34 4.72 -9.76
N PRO A 46 -6.46 5.43 -9.57
CA PRO A 46 -7.28 5.94 -10.67
C PRO A 46 -6.64 7.14 -11.40
N ASP A 47 -5.68 7.81 -10.77
CA ASP A 47 -4.92 8.90 -11.39
C ASP A 47 -3.74 8.36 -12.20
N THR A 48 -3.72 8.66 -13.50
CA THR A 48 -2.66 8.25 -14.43
C THR A 48 -1.33 8.97 -14.20
N ALA A 49 -1.30 10.03 -13.39
CA ALA A 49 -0.06 10.68 -12.97
C ALA A 49 0.76 9.82 -12.00
N VAL A 50 0.12 8.87 -11.31
CA VAL A 50 0.81 7.95 -10.39
C VAL A 50 1.53 6.88 -11.20
N THR A 51 2.86 6.85 -11.06
CA THR A 51 3.71 5.94 -11.85
C THR A 51 4.36 4.87 -11.00
N ARG A 52 4.46 5.06 -9.67
CA ARG A 52 5.10 4.10 -8.78
C ARG A 52 4.56 4.12 -7.35
N VAL A 53 4.87 3.08 -6.60
CA VAL A 53 4.70 3.01 -5.14
C VAL A 53 6.05 2.99 -4.48
N ARG A 54 6.25 3.88 -3.51
CA ARG A 54 7.37 3.86 -2.58
C ARG A 54 6.95 3.13 -1.32
N MET A 55 7.67 2.06 -0.99
CA MET A 55 7.46 1.26 0.22
C MET A 55 8.60 1.48 1.21
N ARG A 56 8.29 1.82 2.46
CA ARG A 56 9.32 1.95 3.52
C ARG A 56 9.75 0.57 4.03
N TYR A 57 11.03 0.39 4.36
CA TYR A 57 11.50 -0.82 5.02
C TYR A 57 10.96 -0.93 6.47
N PRO A 58 10.53 -2.12 6.94
CA PRO A 58 9.88 -2.26 8.25
C PRO A 58 10.68 -1.83 9.47
N HIS A 59 12.01 -1.98 9.45
CA HIS A 59 12.89 -1.65 10.58
C HIS A 59 13.88 -0.52 10.29
N ASN A 60 13.82 0.09 9.10
CA ASN A 60 14.70 1.19 8.75
C ASN A 60 13.95 2.27 7.97
N HIS A 61 13.60 3.34 8.68
CA HIS A 61 12.77 4.41 8.13
C HIS A 61 13.49 5.25 7.05
N ASN A 62 14.80 5.09 6.91
CA ASN A 62 15.60 5.76 5.89
C ASN A 62 15.72 4.97 4.60
N LEU A 63 15.27 3.71 4.58
CA LEU A 63 15.34 2.84 3.42
C LEU A 63 13.96 2.69 2.77
N PHE A 64 13.97 2.69 1.43
CA PHE A 64 12.78 2.59 0.60
C PHE A 64 13.00 1.61 -0.54
N MET A 65 11.94 0.90 -0.92
CA MET A 65 11.83 0.17 -2.18
C MET A 65 10.82 0.86 -3.08
N PHE A 66 10.96 0.67 -4.39
CA PHE A 66 10.06 1.25 -5.38
C PHE A 66 9.48 0.14 -6.24
N PHE A 67 8.17 0.19 -6.45
CA PHE A 67 7.44 -0.77 -7.25
C PHE A 67 6.65 -0.06 -8.35
N PRO A 68 6.57 -0.64 -9.56
CA PRO A 68 5.72 -0.13 -10.63
C PRO A 68 4.23 -0.24 -10.27
N MET A 69 3.42 0.64 -10.86
CA MET A 69 1.96 0.51 -10.82
C MET A 69 1.47 -0.56 -11.79
N ASN A 70 0.33 -1.19 -11.50
CA ASN A 70 -0.39 -2.13 -12.37
C ASN A 70 0.39 -3.40 -12.76
N GLU A 71 1.49 -3.69 -12.08
CA GLU A 71 2.26 -4.92 -12.23
C GLU A 71 2.20 -5.74 -10.95
N GLU A 72 2.21 -7.06 -11.09
CA GLU A 72 2.32 -7.97 -9.96
C GLU A 72 3.80 -8.12 -9.59
N VAL A 73 4.12 -7.83 -8.34
CA VAL A 73 5.49 -7.86 -7.80
C VAL A 73 5.53 -8.73 -6.56
N ASN A 74 6.62 -9.47 -6.37
CA ASN A 74 6.86 -10.15 -5.11
C ASN A 74 7.49 -9.17 -4.10
N ILE A 75 6.94 -9.11 -2.88
CA ILE A 75 7.48 -8.30 -1.78
C ILE A 75 8.04 -9.18 -0.64
N SER A 76 9.05 -9.98 -0.99
CA SER A 76 9.69 -10.99 -0.12
C SER A 76 10.20 -10.48 1.21
N LEU A 77 10.49 -9.17 1.32
CA LEU A 77 10.94 -8.57 2.58
C LEU A 77 10.00 -8.89 3.75
N HIS A 78 8.69 -8.85 3.53
CA HIS A 78 7.71 -9.18 4.56
C HIS A 78 7.59 -10.69 4.82
N GLU A 79 7.84 -11.52 3.80
CA GLU A 79 7.86 -12.98 3.94
C GLU A 79 8.90 -13.41 5.00
N ASP A 80 10.11 -12.85 4.94
CA ASP A 80 11.19 -13.14 5.90
C ASP A 80 10.79 -12.88 7.36
N TYR A 81 10.00 -11.82 7.62
CA TYR A 81 9.50 -11.53 8.97
C TYR A 81 8.39 -12.50 9.35
N MET A 82 7.45 -12.75 8.44
CA MET A 82 6.32 -13.65 8.70
C MET A 82 6.78 -15.08 8.98
N GLU A 83 7.81 -15.57 8.29
CA GLU A 83 8.41 -16.89 8.50
C GLU A 83 9.12 -17.03 9.86
N LYS A 84 9.69 -15.93 10.37
CA LYS A 84 10.36 -15.89 11.69
C LYS A 84 9.37 -15.77 12.85
N GLY A 85 8.08 -15.63 12.60
CA GLY A 85 7.11 -15.34 13.65
C GLY A 85 7.08 -13.86 14.05
N GLU A 86 7.61 -12.97 13.22
CA GLU A 86 7.77 -11.54 13.51
C GLU A 86 6.72 -10.69 12.78
N TRP A 87 6.24 -9.67 13.47
CA TRP A 87 5.39 -8.64 12.88
C TRP A 87 6.24 -7.69 12.05
N SER A 88 5.73 -7.23 10.91
CA SER A 88 6.39 -6.20 10.11
C SER A 88 5.39 -5.17 9.61
N LEU A 89 5.82 -3.92 9.43
CA LEU A 89 4.95 -2.81 9.04
C LEU A 89 5.61 -2.03 7.91
N SER A 90 4.83 -1.63 6.91
CA SER A 90 5.33 -0.77 5.83
C SER A 90 4.33 0.30 5.46
N ASP A 91 4.85 1.50 5.21
CA ASP A 91 4.14 2.57 4.53
C ASP A 91 4.24 2.37 3.02
N PHE A 92 3.11 2.32 2.34
CA PHE A 92 2.96 2.32 0.90
C PHE A 92 2.50 3.70 0.47
N ILE A 93 3.29 4.38 -0.36
CA ILE A 93 3.02 5.75 -0.81
C ILE A 93 2.96 5.75 -2.34
N ALA A 94 1.79 6.03 -2.89
CA ALA A 94 1.58 6.19 -4.32
C ALA A 94 2.10 7.56 -4.76
N GLU A 95 3.05 7.58 -5.70
CA GLU A 95 3.71 8.81 -6.13
C GLU A 95 3.96 8.88 -7.65
N ASP A 96 4.18 10.10 -8.13
CA ASP A 96 4.62 10.37 -9.50
C ASP A 96 6.17 10.34 -9.61
N GLU A 97 6.68 10.59 -10.82
CA GLU A 97 8.13 10.65 -11.07
C GLU A 97 8.85 11.78 -10.32
N SER A 98 8.11 12.82 -9.92
CA SER A 98 8.61 13.96 -9.14
C SER A 98 8.52 13.73 -7.63
N ALA A 99 8.20 12.51 -7.19
CA ALA A 99 8.00 12.12 -5.79
C ALA A 99 6.88 12.89 -5.08
N ARG A 100 5.88 13.38 -5.83
CA ARG A 100 4.66 13.93 -5.24
C ARG A 100 3.75 12.78 -4.82
N ALA A 101 3.27 12.82 -3.58
CA ALA A 101 2.35 11.81 -3.06
C ALA A 101 0.90 12.06 -3.50
N TYR A 102 0.23 11.00 -3.91
CA TYR A 102 -1.18 10.96 -4.32
C TYR A 102 -2.05 10.10 -3.39
N GLY A 103 -1.43 9.18 -2.66
CA GLY A 103 -2.09 8.35 -1.65
C GLY A 103 -1.06 7.69 -0.74
N GLN A 104 -1.50 7.32 0.47
CA GLN A 104 -0.68 6.58 1.43
C GLN A 104 -1.55 5.60 2.20
N MET A 105 -1.01 4.42 2.48
CA MET A 105 -1.55 3.50 3.48
C MET A 105 -0.43 2.79 4.22
N THR A 106 -0.73 2.34 5.43
CA THR A 106 0.21 1.61 6.28
C THR A 106 -0.37 0.23 6.55
N LEU A 107 0.33 -0.82 6.12
CA LEU A 107 -0.11 -2.19 6.37
C LEU A 107 0.84 -2.85 7.38
N THR A 108 0.22 -3.53 8.35
CA THR A 108 0.91 -4.34 9.36
C THR A 108 0.71 -5.82 9.01
N PHE A 109 1.79 -6.52 8.72
CA PHE A 109 1.82 -7.90 8.32
C PHE A 109 1.95 -8.79 9.56
N GLN A 110 0.96 -9.66 9.75
CA GLN A 110 0.96 -10.65 10.82
C GLN A 110 1.90 -11.82 10.48
N PRO A 111 2.54 -12.43 11.49
CA PRO A 111 3.27 -13.66 11.29
C PRO A 111 2.39 -14.81 10.79
N LEU A 112 3.02 -15.79 10.12
CA LEU A 112 2.32 -17.01 9.75
C LEU A 112 1.96 -17.79 11.02
N ASP A 113 0.67 -18.10 11.20
CA ASP A 113 0.25 -19.05 12.20
C ASP A 113 0.63 -20.47 11.74
N PRO A 114 1.50 -21.18 12.47
CA PRO A 114 1.92 -22.53 12.09
C PRO A 114 0.75 -23.53 12.01
N LEU A 115 -0.38 -23.25 12.67
CA LEU A 115 -1.60 -24.06 12.61
C LEU A 115 -2.51 -23.71 11.43
N ASN A 116 -2.34 -22.54 10.81
CA ASN A 116 -3.18 -22.01 9.73
C ASN A 116 -2.35 -21.68 8.47
N LYS A 117 -1.26 -22.42 8.21
CA LYS A 117 -0.44 -22.28 6.99
C LYS A 117 -1.30 -22.48 5.74
N GLY A 118 -1.78 -21.39 5.15
CA GLY A 118 -2.54 -21.41 3.89
C GLY A 118 -3.86 -20.61 3.87
N LEU A 119 -4.31 -20.04 5.00
CA LEU A 119 -5.47 -19.16 5.02
C LEU A 119 -5.03 -17.69 4.90
N CYS A 120 -5.25 -17.08 3.74
CA CYS A 120 -5.04 -15.64 3.57
C CYS A 120 -6.27 -14.90 4.13
N GLU A 121 -6.05 -13.95 5.04
CA GLU A 121 -7.11 -13.18 5.69
C GLU A 121 -6.75 -11.70 5.79
N SER A 122 -7.76 -10.84 5.70
CA SER A 122 -7.62 -9.39 5.88
C SER A 122 -8.55 -8.95 6.99
N PHE A 123 -8.02 -8.25 7.99
CA PHE A 123 -8.79 -7.77 9.12
C PHE A 123 -8.97 -6.26 8.98
N PRO A 124 -10.22 -5.75 8.86
CA PRO A 124 -10.42 -4.30 8.96
C PRO A 124 -10.03 -3.86 10.38
N ASP A 125 -9.33 -2.72 10.50
CA ASP A 125 -9.12 -2.10 11.81
C ASP A 125 -10.48 -1.79 12.44
N SER A 126 -10.69 -2.28 13.66
CA SER A 126 -11.88 -2.05 14.48
C SER A 126 -11.85 -0.70 15.20
#